data_AF-A0A2U9PEN8-F1
#
_entry.id   AF-A0A2U9PEN8-F1
#
_cell.length_a   1.000
_cell.length_b   1.000
_cell.length_c   1.000
_cell.angle_alpha   90.00
_cell.angle_beta   90.00
_cell.angle_gamma   90.00
#
_symmetry.space_group_name_H-M   'P 1'
#
loop_
_entity.id
_entity.type
_entity.pdbx_description
1 polymer ?
#
loop_
_entity_poly.entity_id
_entity_poly.type
_entity_poly.pdbx_seq_one_letter_code
_entity_poly.pdbx_strand_id
1 'polypeptide(L)' 'MIVAVRCEGEGTVKVSVSSVHVSFPQKCLPGEVSTTYNQVAVSGADRGGTVAVEAPSRVRWSLTVGRGAPAQEEPPGTG' A
#
# COMPACT_ATOMS: atom_id res chain seq x y z
N MET A 1 10.44 -2.63 -4.92
CA MET A 1 9.06 -3.08 -5.19
C MET A 1 8.13 -2.00 -4.71
N ILE A 2 7.03 -1.80 -5.41
CA ILE A 2 6.03 -0.79 -5.07
C ILE A 2 4.74 -1.55 -4.74
N VAL A 3 4.17 -1.27 -3.56
CA VAL A 3 2.84 -1.73 -3.16
C VAL A 3 2.00 -0.50 -2.82
N ALA A 4 1.16 -0.06 -3.74
CA ALA A 4 0.25 1.05 -3.48
C ALA A 4 -1.14 0.50 -3.16
N VAL A 5 -1.74 1.00 -2.08
CA VAL A 5 -3.11 0.64 -1.69
C VAL A 5 -3.94 1.90 -1.75
N ARG A 6 -5.09 1.79 -2.40
CA ARG A 6 -6.14 2.82 -2.36
C ARG A 6 -7.34 2.20 -1.69
N CYS A 7 -7.94 2.91 -0.75
CA CYS A 7 -9.19 2.46 -0.16
C CYS A 7 -10.12 3.61 0.21
N GLU A 8 -11.40 3.26 0.25
CA GLU A 8 -12.50 4.15 0.60
C GLU A 8 -13.51 3.39 1.47
N GLY A 9 -14.05 4.08 2.47
CA GLY A 9 -14.98 3.52 3.43
C GLY A 9 -14.32 3.32 4.79
N GLU A 10 -15.11 3.39 5.85
CA GLU A 10 -14.60 3.33 7.22
C GLU A 10 -14.04 1.94 7.55
N GLY A 11 -12.74 1.83 7.79
CA GLY A 11 -12.13 0.59 8.22
C GLY A 11 -10.61 0.60 8.13
N THR A 12 -10.02 -0.58 8.35
CA THR A 12 -8.58 -0.79 8.22
C THR A 12 -8.35 -1.93 7.25
N VAL A 13 -7.59 -1.68 6.19
CA VAL A 13 -7.06 -2.71 5.30
C VAL A 13 -5.71 -3.16 5.85
N LYS A 14 -5.48 -4.47 5.90
CA LYS A 14 -4.17 -5.03 6.24
C LYS A 14 -3.56 -5.64 4.99
N VAL A 15 -2.34 -5.23 4.67
CA VAL A 15 -1.56 -5.82 3.57
C VAL A 15 -0.35 -6.52 4.13
N SER A 16 -0.08 -7.72 3.62
CA SER A 16 1.08 -8.54 4.00
C SER A 16 1.81 -9.01 2.75
N VAL A 17 3.14 -8.87 2.74
CA VAL A 17 4.02 -9.25 1.63
C VAL A 17 4.97 -10.34 2.12
N SER A 18 4.73 -11.57 1.68
CA SER A 18 5.43 -12.75 2.23
C SER A 18 6.92 -12.78 1.86
N SER A 19 7.31 -12.28 0.69
CA SER A 19 8.71 -12.32 0.22
C SER A 19 9.67 -11.48 1.07
N VAL A 20 9.15 -10.45 1.75
CA VAL A 20 9.94 -9.54 2.60
C VAL A 20 9.50 -9.50 4.06
N HIS A 21 8.54 -10.35 4.45
CA HIS A 21 8.02 -10.44 5.82
C HIS A 21 7.51 -9.09 6.37
N VAL A 22 6.94 -8.25 5.50
CA VAL A 22 6.40 -6.94 5.86
C VAL A 22 4.88 -7.02 5.91
N SER A 23 4.29 -6.36 6.91
CA SER A 23 2.86 -6.07 6.93
C SER A 23 2.62 -4.65 7.40
N PHE A 24 1.68 -3.95 6.77
CA PHE A 24 1.31 -2.60 7.13
C PHE A 24 -0.22 -2.46 7.16
N PRO A 25 -0.79 -1.84 8.21
CA PRO A 25 -2.18 -1.45 8.24
C PRO A 25 -2.38 -0.13 7.51
N GLN A 26 -3.46 -0.01 6.74
CA GLN A 26 -3.89 1.24 6.13
C GLN A 26 -5.28 1.60 6.65
N LYS A 27 -5.40 2.78 7.26
CA LYS A 27 -6.69 3.33 7.67
C LYS A 27 -7.40 3.90 6.43
N CYS A 28 -8.67 3.52 6.29
CA CYS A 28 -9.57 3.96 5.24
C CYS A 28 -10.66 4.83 5.86
N LEU A 29 -10.92 5.99 5.24
CA LEU A 29 -11.88 6.98 5.74
C LEU A 29 -13.13 7.00 4.85
N PRO A 30 -14.32 7.28 5.41
CA PRO A 30 -15.54 7.43 4.62
C PRO A 30 -15.49 8.71 3.78
N GLY A 31 -15.90 8.61 2.51
CA GLY A 31 -16.02 9.77 1.60
C GLY A 31 -14.71 10.36 1.08
N GLU A 32 -13.56 9.76 1.43
CA GLU A 32 -12.25 10.20 0.99
C GLU A 32 -11.45 8.99 0.46
N VAL A 33 -11.03 9.05 -0.80
CA VAL A 33 -10.15 8.03 -1.39
C VAL A 33 -8.72 8.34 -0.96
N SER A 34 -8.31 7.79 0.19
CA SER A 34 -6.92 7.88 0.61
C SER A 34 -6.07 6.93 -0.25
N THR A 35 -5.07 7.49 -0.92
CA THR A 35 -4.02 6.71 -1.61
C THR A 35 -2.80 6.67 -0.72
N THR A 36 -2.48 5.50 -0.18
CA THR A 36 -1.22 5.32 0.56
C THR A 36 -0.25 4.54 -0.29
N TYR A 37 0.87 5.18 -0.64
CA TYR A 37 2.00 4.52 -1.28
C TYR A 37 2.85 3.84 -0.22
N ASN A 38 2.65 2.54 0.00
CA ASN A 38 3.51 1.76 0.88
C ASN A 38 4.71 1.26 0.07
N GLN A 39 5.75 2.06 0.07
CA GLN A 39 6.97 1.75 -0.67
C GLN A 39 7.83 0.80 0.15
N VAL A 40 7.98 -0.42 -0.36
CA VAL A 40 8.77 -1.45 0.31
C VAL A 40 10.16 -1.48 -0.34
N ALA A 41 11.08 -0.70 0.24
CA ALA A 41 12.50 -0.69 -0.13
C ALA A 41 13.28 -1.72 0.71
N VAL A 42 12.84 -2.98 0.69
CA VAL A 42 13.42 -4.07 1.50
C VAL A 42 14.06 -5.12 0.59
N SER A 43 15.20 -5.68 1.01
CA SER A 43 15.88 -6.77 0.31
C SER A 43 14.96 -8.00 0.13
N GLY A 44 14.93 -8.57 -1.07
CA GLY A 44 14.01 -9.68 -1.42
C GLY A 44 12.72 -9.26 -2.13
N ALA A 45 12.47 -7.95 -2.25
CA ALA A 45 11.38 -7.34 -3.03
C ALA A 45 11.41 -7.66 -4.54
N ASP A 46 12.55 -8.11 -5.05
CA ASP A 46 12.82 -8.54 -6.43
C ASP A 46 12.42 -10.00 -6.70
N ARG A 47 12.22 -10.80 -5.65
CA ARG A 47 11.84 -12.21 -5.74
C ARG A 47 10.33 -12.37 -5.92
N GLY A 48 9.91 -13.49 -6.52
CA GLY A 48 8.51 -13.88 -6.55
C GLY A 48 7.95 -14.07 -5.14
N GLY A 49 6.68 -13.70 -4.94
CA GLY A 49 6.03 -13.75 -3.63
C GLY A 49 4.52 -13.53 -3.72
N THR A 50 3.88 -13.47 -2.56
CA THR A 50 2.42 -13.29 -2.45
C THR A 50 2.12 -12.01 -1.68
N VAL A 51 1.13 -11.25 -2.18
CA VAL A 51 0.53 -10.15 -1.45
C VAL A 51 -0.85 -10.62 -0.99
N ALA A 52 -1.07 -10.60 0.32
CA ALA A 52 -2.38 -10.88 0.93
C ALA A 52 -3.02 -9.56 1.38
N VAL A 53 -4.34 -9.45 1.17
CA VAL A 53 -5.14 -8.28 1.55
C VAL A 53 -6.32 -8.74 2.39
N GLU A 54 -6.44 -8.20 3.59
CA GLU A 54 -7.60 -8.38 4.47
C GLU A 54 -8.31 -7.04 4.62
N ALA A 55 -9.60 -7.00 4.29
CA ALA A 55 -10.39 -5.78 4.31
C ALA A 55 -11.82 -6.06 4.82
N PRO A 56 -12.41 -5.15 5.62
CA PRO A 56 -13.83 -5.21 5.94
C PRO A 56 -14.70 -5.13 4.68
N SER A 57 -15.84 -5.82 4.65
CA SER A 57 -16.75 -5.88 3.48
C SER A 57 -17.28 -4.51 3.03
N ARG A 58 -17.33 -3.53 3.93
CA ARG A 58 -17.75 -2.14 3.66
C ARG A 58 -16.67 -1.26 3.04
N VAL A 59 -15.42 -1.75 2.97
CA VAL A 59 -14.29 -1.00 2.40
C VAL A 59 -14.08 -1.40 0.95
N ARG A 60 -14.11 -0.43 0.04
CA ARG A 60 -13.68 -0.61 -1.34
C ARG A 60 -12.18 -0.39 -1.40
N TRP A 61 -11.46 -1.24 -2.13
CA TRP A 61 -10.01 -1.15 -2.20
C TRP A 61 -9.49 -1.55 -3.58
N SER A 62 -8.29 -1.07 -3.89
CA SER A 62 -7.49 -1.51 -5.04
C SER A 62 -6.01 -1.54 -4.67
N LEU A 63 -5.25 -2.38 -5.36
CA LEU A 63 -3.84 -2.62 -5.11
C LEU A 63 -3.05 -2.50 -6.41
N THR A 64 -1.93 -1.79 -6.38
CA THR A 64 -0.93 -1.80 -7.45
C THR A 64 0.33 -2.48 -6.96
N VAL A 65 0.81 -3.47 -7.72
CA VAL A 65 2.10 -4.14 -7.50
C VAL A 65 3.02 -3.85 -8.68
N GLY A 66 4.17 -3.26 -8.41
CA GLY A 66 5.13 -2.86 -9.44
C GLY A 66 6.58 -3.18 -9.07
N ARG A 67 7.40 -3.38 -10.10
CA ARG A 67 8.87 -3.34 -10.00
C ARG A 67 9.31 -1.90 -10.28
N GLY A 68 10.21 -1.36 -9.45
CA GLY A 68 10.67 0.01 -9.60
C GLY A 68 11.28 0.57 -8.31
N ALA A 69 11.95 1.71 -8.46
CA ALA A 69 12.43 2.51 -7.35
C ALA A 69 11.24 3.11 -6.57
N PRO A 70 11.39 3.36 -5.26
CA PRO A 70 10.39 4.07 -4.47
C PRO A 70 10.08 5.44 -5.12
N ALA A 71 8.81 5.86 -5.23
CA ALA A 71 8.50 7.21 -5.71
C ALA A 71 8.97 8.22 -4.66
N GLN A 72 9.84 9.16 -5.03
CA GLN A 72 10.20 10.26 -4.12
C GLN A 72 8.93 11.04 -3.79
N GLU A 73 8.65 11.25 -2.51
CA GLU A 73 7.65 12.22 -2.09
C GLU A 73 8.10 13.59 -2.60
N GLU A 74 7.26 14.25 -3.41
CA GLU A 74 7.59 15.60 -3.90
C GLU A 74 7.86 16.50 -2.69
N PRO A 75 8.98 17.24 -2.65
CA PRO A 75 9.24 18.18 -1.57
C PRO A 75 8.07 19.17 -1.50
N PRO A 76 7.63 19.60 -0.29
CA PRO A 76 6.65 20.67 -0.20
C PRO A 76 7.24 21.88 -0.94
N GLY A 77 6.54 22.32 -1.99
CA GLY A 77 6.97 23.41 -2.84
C GLY A 77 7.32 24.63 -1.99
N THR A 78 8.54 25.12 -2.16
CA THR A 78 8.97 26.37 -1.52
C THR A 78 8.28 27.51 -2.25
N GLY A 79 7.16 27.97 -1.68
CA GLY A 79 6.58 29.27 -2.02
C GLY A 79 7.38 30.42 -1.43
#